data_AF-A0A8T3XYE8-F1
#
_entry.id   AF-A0A8T3XYE8-F1
#
_cell.length_a   1.000
_cell.length_b   1.000
_cell.length_c   1.000
_cell.angle_alpha   90.00
_cell.angle_beta   90.00
_cell.angle_gamma   90.00
#
_symmetry.space_group_name_H-M   'P 1'
#
loop_
_entity.id
_entity.type
_entity.pdbx_description
1 polymer ?
#
loop_
_entity_poly.entity_id
_entity_poly.type
_entity_poly.pdbx_seq_one_letter_code
_entity_poly.pdbx_strand_id
1 'polypeptide(L)'
;MKNEKRRDSDSSIFSKSKRGQGLSVNAIILIVLGLFVLVILLLGFTVGWSNILPFISTNNVDKIATACELACSTGSQFDFCNLGRNINTDDRKFKETTCNYVSQNQAKYGIETCQTIACQNVAFVTAANKNVLPNLCSGNQGKTIQALIGDTLESYDCPA
;
A
#
# COMPACT_ATOMS: atom_id res chain seq x y z
N MET A 1 80.97 -43.44 -50.70
CA MET A 1 80.63 -42.02 -50.38
C MET A 1 79.16 -41.84 -50.78
N LYS A 2 78.19 -42.11 -49.88
CA LYS A 2 77.62 -41.21 -48.86
C LYS A 2 76.83 -40.05 -49.48
N ASN A 3 75.49 -40.14 -49.51
CA ASN A 3 74.56 -39.15 -48.95
C ASN A 3 73.09 -39.46 -49.32
N GLU A 4 72.39 -40.09 -48.37
CA GLU A 4 70.94 -40.24 -48.32
C GLU A 4 70.35 -38.98 -47.66
N LYS A 5 69.35 -38.36 -48.31
CA LYS A 5 68.75 -37.07 -47.93
C LYS A 5 67.60 -37.27 -46.95
N ARG A 6 67.70 -36.65 -45.76
CA ARG A 6 66.77 -36.76 -44.62
C ARG A 6 65.34 -36.32 -44.97
N ARG A 7 64.37 -37.16 -44.55
CA ARG A 7 63.02 -36.77 -44.13
C ARG A 7 63.13 -36.22 -42.70
N ASP A 8 62.35 -35.19 -42.38
CA ASP A 8 61.72 -34.97 -41.06
C ASP A 8 60.90 -33.68 -41.12
N SER A 9 59.63 -33.82 -41.47
CA SER A 9 58.61 -32.80 -41.29
C SER A 9 57.40 -33.52 -40.75
N ASP A 10 57.29 -33.60 -39.42
CA ASP A 10 56.00 -33.82 -38.80
C ASP A 10 55.91 -33.00 -37.50
N SER A 11 54.97 -32.09 -37.55
CA SER A 11 54.59 -31.12 -36.55
C SER A 11 53.94 -31.82 -35.36
N SER A 12 54.60 -31.78 -34.20
CA SER A 12 53.99 -32.11 -32.92
C SER A 12 52.98 -31.01 -32.53
N ILE A 13 51.74 -31.20 -33.01
CA ILE A 13 50.56 -30.42 -32.60
C ILE A 13 50.35 -30.62 -31.09
N PHE A 14 50.53 -29.52 -30.37
CA PHE A 14 50.22 -29.34 -28.96
C PHE A 14 48.76 -29.73 -28.70
N SER A 15 48.51 -30.94 -28.17
CA SER A 15 47.21 -31.37 -27.70
C SER A 15 46.85 -30.65 -26.39
N LYS A 16 46.42 -29.40 -26.53
CA LYS A 16 45.83 -28.61 -25.43
C LYS A 16 44.54 -29.31 -25.01
N SER A 17 44.63 -30.16 -24.00
CA SER A 17 43.49 -30.81 -23.35
C SER A 17 42.41 -29.78 -23.02
N LYS A 18 41.29 -29.83 -23.75
CA LYS A 18 40.09 -29.03 -23.48
C LYS A 18 39.36 -29.60 -22.26
N ARG A 19 39.97 -29.53 -21.08
CA ARG A 19 39.37 -29.88 -19.78
C ARG A 19 38.41 -28.78 -19.30
N GLY A 20 37.44 -28.40 -20.13
CA GLY A 20 36.57 -27.26 -19.85
C GLY A 20 35.20 -27.32 -20.50
N GLN A 21 34.69 -28.51 -20.86
CA GLN A 21 33.32 -28.63 -21.37
C GLN A 21 32.60 -29.76 -20.65
N GLY A 22 31.66 -29.35 -19.80
CA GLY A 22 30.86 -30.25 -18.99
C GLY A 22 30.24 -29.58 -17.77
N LEU A 23 30.17 -28.25 -17.67
CA LEU A 23 29.12 -27.66 -16.86
C LEU A 23 27.82 -28.10 -17.51
N SER A 24 27.12 -29.03 -16.86
CA SER A 24 25.83 -29.54 -17.29
C SER A 24 24.97 -28.34 -17.68
N VAL A 25 24.38 -28.37 -18.87
CA VAL A 25 23.54 -27.27 -19.40
C VAL A 25 22.50 -26.82 -18.37
N ASN A 26 22.03 -27.76 -17.53
CA ASN A 26 21.15 -27.49 -16.39
C ASN A 26 21.73 -26.51 -15.37
N ALA A 27 23.02 -26.59 -15.04
CA ALA A 27 23.67 -25.67 -14.11
C ALA A 27 23.71 -24.24 -14.66
N ILE A 28 23.95 -24.09 -15.97
CA ILE A 28 23.94 -22.77 -16.63
C ILE A 28 22.54 -22.18 -16.59
N ILE A 29 21.50 -22.98 -16.87
CA ILE A 29 20.10 -22.54 -16.80
C ILE A 29 19.73 -22.04 -15.40
N LEU A 30 20.15 -22.75 -14.35
CA LEU A 30 19.87 -22.35 -12.96
C LEU A 30 20.57 -21.04 -12.57
N ILE A 31 21.80 -20.83 -13.04
CA ILE A 31 22.52 -19.57 -12.78
C ILE A 31 21.82 -18.40 -13.47
N VAL A 32 21.37 -18.57 -14.72
CA VAL A 32 20.67 -17.53 -15.47
C VAL A 32 19.31 -17.22 -14.83
N LEU A 33 18.54 -18.24 -14.43
CA LEU A 33 17.28 -18.04 -13.70
C LEU A 33 17.49 -17.35 -12.36
N GLY A 34 18.51 -17.73 -11.60
CA GLY A 34 18.85 -17.10 -10.33
C GLY A 34 19.21 -15.63 -10.49
N LEU A 35 20.03 -15.29 -11.49
CA LEU A 35 20.37 -13.91 -11.81
C LEU A 35 19.12 -13.11 -12.22
N PHE A 36 18.24 -13.71 -13.02
CA PHE A 36 17.01 -13.08 -13.47
C PHE A 36 16.07 -12.74 -12.30
N VAL A 37 15.85 -13.69 -11.38
CA VAL A 37 15.05 -13.46 -10.17
C VAL A 37 15.70 -12.39 -9.27
N LEU A 38 17.02 -12.41 -9.13
CA LEU A 38 17.74 -11.41 -8.34
C LEU A 38 17.53 -9.98 -8.88
N VAL A 39 17.59 -9.79 -10.19
CA VAL A 39 17.35 -8.47 -10.83
C VAL A 39 15.92 -8.01 -10.60
N ILE A 40 14.92 -8.90 -10.75
CA ILE A 40 13.52 -8.57 -10.50
C ILE A 40 13.29 -8.18 -9.03
N LEU A 41 13.90 -8.89 -8.08
CA LEU A 41 13.79 -8.55 -6.66
C LEU A 41 14.41 -7.19 -6.34
N LEU A 42 15.59 -6.88 -6.90
CA LEU A 42 16.22 -5.57 -6.72
C LEU A 42 15.35 -4.45 -7.28
N LEU A 43 14.76 -4.61 -8.47
CA LEU A 43 13.84 -3.63 -9.05
C LEU A 43 12.54 -3.52 -8.24
N GLY A 44 11.99 -4.65 -7.77
CA GLY A 44 10.78 -4.68 -6.95
C GLY A 44 10.95 -3.99 -5.59
N PHE A 45 12.10 -4.16 -4.93
CA PHE A 45 12.38 -3.48 -3.67
C PHE A 45 12.75 -2.01 -3.83
N THR A 46 13.42 -1.62 -4.92
CA THR A 46 13.82 -0.21 -5.18
C THR A 46 12.66 0.67 -5.64
N VAL A 47 11.78 0.17 -6.52
CA VAL A 47 10.60 0.91 -7.01
C VAL A 47 9.40 0.75 -6.06
N GLY A 48 9.43 -0.29 -5.24
CA GLY A 48 8.33 -0.68 -4.36
C GLY A 48 7.26 -1.49 -5.11
N TRP A 49 6.81 -2.57 -4.48
CA TRP A 49 5.75 -3.44 -4.99
C TRP A 49 4.40 -2.73 -5.25
N SER A 50 4.21 -1.53 -4.66
CA SER A 50 3.01 -0.71 -4.83
C SER A 50 2.82 -0.18 -6.25
N ASN A 51 3.89 -0.01 -7.04
CA ASN A 51 3.80 0.47 -8.42
C ASN A 51 3.66 -0.66 -9.45
N ILE A 52 4.02 -1.89 -9.08
CA ILE A 52 4.04 -3.06 -9.98
C ILE A 52 2.67 -3.76 -9.99
N LEU A 53 1.89 -3.63 -8.92
CA LEU A 53 0.56 -4.21 -8.80
C LEU A 53 -0.51 -3.13 -8.54
N PRO A 54 -0.73 -2.18 -9.47
CA PRO A 54 -1.74 -1.14 -9.32
C PRO A 54 -3.18 -1.69 -9.30
N PHE A 55 -3.36 -2.98 -9.60
CA PHE A 55 -4.66 -3.65 -9.67
C PHE A 55 -5.09 -4.31 -8.35
N ILE A 56 -4.25 -4.32 -7.32
CA ILE A 56 -4.67 -4.77 -5.99
C ILE A 56 -5.31 -3.57 -5.32
N SER A 57 -6.65 -3.56 -5.19
CA SER A 57 -7.33 -2.63 -4.29
C SER A 57 -6.68 -2.78 -2.92
N THR A 58 -5.90 -1.79 -2.52
CA THR A 58 -5.22 -1.84 -1.23
C THR A 58 -6.29 -1.53 -0.20
N ASN A 59 -6.97 -2.58 0.24
CA ASN A 59 -7.82 -2.53 1.40
C ASN A 59 -6.97 -1.98 2.55
N ASN A 60 -7.38 -0.84 3.11
CA ASN A 60 -6.62 -0.14 4.13
C ASN A 60 -7.37 -0.05 5.45
N VAL A 61 -8.46 -0.81 5.61
CA VAL A 61 -9.30 -0.80 6.82
C VAL A 61 -8.45 -1.05 8.06
N ASP A 62 -7.58 -2.07 8.04
CA ASP A 62 -6.72 -2.38 9.19
C ASP A 62 -5.79 -1.23 9.56
N LYS A 63 -5.18 -0.57 8.56
CA LYS A 63 -4.30 0.59 8.81
C LYS A 63 -5.07 1.74 9.43
N ILE A 64 -6.30 1.98 8.99
CA ILE A 64 -7.16 3.03 9.55
C ILE A 64 -7.60 2.64 10.96
N ALA A 65 -7.96 1.38 11.20
CA ALA A 65 -8.33 0.89 12.52
C ALA A 65 -7.20 1.04 13.53
N THR A 66 -5.98 0.62 13.17
CA THR A 66 -4.78 0.84 14.00
C THR A 66 -4.53 2.32 14.27
N ALA A 67 -4.72 3.19 13.28
CA ALA A 67 -4.52 4.62 13.47
C ALA A 67 -5.59 5.25 14.38
N CYS A 68 -6.84 4.77 14.32
CA CYS A 68 -7.91 5.19 15.22
C CYS A 68 -7.69 4.69 16.65
N GLU A 69 -7.22 3.46 16.82
CA GLU A 69 -6.84 2.89 18.12
C GLU A 69 -5.65 3.65 18.73
N LEU A 70 -4.65 3.99 17.92
CA LEU A 70 -3.52 4.81 18.36
C LEU A 70 -3.97 6.22 18.77
N ALA A 71 -4.82 6.87 17.98
CA ALA A 71 -5.37 8.18 18.33
C ALA A 71 -6.14 8.12 19.66
N CYS A 72 -6.93 7.05 19.87
CA CYS A 72 -7.68 6.84 21.10
C CYS A 72 -6.77 6.62 22.32
N SER A 73 -5.79 5.71 22.21
CA SER A 73 -4.87 5.37 23.30
C SER A 73 -3.91 6.50 23.67
N THR A 74 -3.54 7.35 22.71
CA THR A 74 -2.71 8.53 22.94
C THR A 74 -3.50 9.75 23.40
N GLY A 75 -4.84 9.68 23.42
CA GLY A 75 -5.70 10.81 23.77
C GLY A 75 -5.71 11.93 22.71
N SER A 76 -5.32 11.63 21.46
CA SER A 76 -5.30 12.62 20.37
C SER A 76 -6.72 12.92 19.86
N GLN A 77 -7.40 13.86 20.53
CA GLN A 77 -8.78 14.23 20.21
C GLN A 77 -8.94 14.71 18.76
N PHE A 78 -7.98 15.50 18.26
CA PHE A 78 -8.04 15.98 16.88
C PHE A 78 -7.95 14.83 15.86
N ASP A 79 -7.02 13.90 16.06
CA ASP A 79 -6.81 12.77 15.13
C ASP A 79 -7.98 11.79 15.12
N PHE A 80 -8.71 11.70 16.21
CA PHE A 80 -9.89 10.84 16.31
C PHE A 80 -11.16 11.54 15.77
N CYS A 81 -11.39 12.80 16.14
CA CYS A 81 -12.65 13.50 15.86
C CYS A 81 -12.67 14.25 14.52
N ASN A 82 -11.54 14.80 14.07
CA ASN A 82 -11.51 15.78 12.98
C ASN A 82 -10.63 15.39 11.80
N LEU A 83 -9.60 14.57 12.03
CA LEU A 83 -8.70 14.16 10.95
C LEU A 83 -9.45 13.28 9.94
N GLY A 84 -9.61 13.81 8.73
CA GLY A 84 -10.19 13.11 7.59
C GLY A 84 -9.28 11.97 7.11
N ARG A 85 -9.86 10.79 6.92
CA ARG A 85 -9.18 9.58 6.46
C ARG A 85 -9.95 8.97 5.29
N ASN A 86 -9.20 8.48 4.31
CA ASN A 86 -9.77 7.78 3.17
C ASN A 86 -9.75 6.27 3.45
N ILE A 87 -10.93 5.67 3.56
CA ILE A 87 -11.09 4.22 3.74
C ILE A 87 -11.35 3.61 2.37
N ASN A 88 -10.49 2.68 1.98
CA ASN A 88 -10.63 1.88 0.78
C ASN A 88 -10.91 0.45 1.22
N THR A 89 -12.10 -0.03 0.88
CA THR A 89 -12.48 -1.44 1.03
C THR A 89 -12.66 -2.03 -0.35
N ASP A 90 -12.73 -3.36 -0.45
CA ASP A 90 -12.91 -4.02 -1.74
C ASP A 90 -14.27 -3.67 -2.37
N ASP A 91 -15.27 -3.34 -1.55
CA ASP A 91 -16.63 -3.03 -2.00
C ASP A 91 -16.91 -1.52 -2.17
N ARG A 92 -16.30 -0.66 -1.34
CA ARG A 92 -16.59 0.79 -1.28
C ARG A 92 -15.38 1.61 -0.87
N LYS A 93 -15.41 2.89 -1.24
CA LYS A 93 -14.44 3.89 -0.83
C LYS A 93 -15.16 4.96 -0.03
N PHE A 94 -14.63 5.30 1.13
CA PHE A 94 -15.06 6.48 1.87
C PHE A 94 -13.95 7.51 1.86
N LYS A 95 -14.32 8.77 1.67
CA LYS A 95 -13.41 9.91 1.64
C LYS A 95 -13.66 10.82 2.82
N GLU A 96 -12.59 11.39 3.35
CA GLU A 96 -12.62 12.37 4.46
C GLU A 96 -13.36 11.87 5.72
N THR A 97 -13.44 10.55 5.91
CA THR A 97 -14.10 9.97 7.09
C THR A 97 -13.25 10.09 8.34
N THR A 98 -13.87 10.42 9.47
CA THR A 98 -13.19 10.51 10.78
C THR A 98 -13.33 9.21 11.56
N CYS A 99 -12.41 8.94 12.50
CA CYS A 99 -12.52 7.75 13.37
C CYS A 99 -13.80 7.77 14.21
N ASN A 100 -14.23 8.96 14.63
CA ASN A 100 -15.50 9.16 15.32
C ASN A 100 -16.71 8.76 14.45
N TYR A 101 -16.73 9.17 13.18
CA TYR A 101 -17.81 8.78 12.27
C TYR A 101 -17.85 7.27 12.06
N VAL A 102 -16.68 6.66 11.80
CA VAL A 102 -16.57 5.26 11.42
C VAL A 102 -16.85 4.33 12.60
N SER A 103 -16.40 4.67 13.81
CA SER A 103 -16.71 3.90 15.02
C SER A 103 -18.21 3.87 15.36
N GLN A 104 -18.93 4.96 15.11
CA GLN A 104 -20.37 5.04 15.41
C GLN A 104 -21.26 4.50 14.28
N ASN A 105 -20.90 4.74 13.02
CA ASN A 105 -21.77 4.48 11.87
C ASN A 105 -21.31 3.27 11.03
N GLN A 106 -20.12 2.73 11.26
CA GLN A 106 -19.54 1.66 10.45
C GLN A 106 -18.79 0.62 11.32
N ALA A 107 -19.47 0.12 12.35
CA ALA A 107 -18.92 -0.89 13.28
C ALA A 107 -18.36 -2.16 12.59
N LYS A 108 -18.83 -2.46 11.37
CA LYS A 108 -18.33 -3.58 10.55
C LYS A 108 -16.84 -3.53 10.21
N TYR A 109 -16.20 -2.38 10.37
CA TYR A 109 -14.76 -2.20 10.09
C TYR A 109 -13.87 -2.42 11.32
N GLY A 110 -14.42 -2.87 12.46
CA GLY A 110 -13.64 -3.20 13.65
C GLY A 110 -13.05 -1.99 14.37
N ILE A 111 -13.56 -0.79 14.10
CA ILE A 111 -13.12 0.45 14.76
C ILE A 111 -14.06 0.69 15.94
N GLU A 112 -13.55 0.50 17.16
CA GLU A 112 -14.34 0.69 18.37
C GLU A 112 -14.49 2.17 18.75
N THR A 113 -15.54 2.47 19.52
CA THR A 113 -15.75 3.80 20.07
C THR A 113 -14.71 4.10 21.15
N CYS A 114 -14.09 5.28 21.09
CA CYS A 114 -13.10 5.68 22.08
C CYS A 114 -13.76 6.25 23.35
N GLN A 115 -13.56 5.62 24.51
CA GLN A 115 -14.14 6.10 25.77
C GLN A 115 -13.36 7.26 26.42
N THR A 116 -12.08 7.40 26.07
CA THR A 116 -11.20 8.45 26.62
C THR A 116 -11.35 9.79 25.91
N ILE A 117 -11.95 9.81 24.71
CA ILE A 117 -12.08 11.00 23.85
C ILE A 117 -13.56 11.27 23.57
N ALA A 118 -14.03 12.47 23.93
CA ALA A 118 -15.38 12.92 23.61
C ALA A 118 -15.37 13.93 22.45
N CYS A 119 -16.01 13.59 21.33
CA CYS A 119 -16.16 14.48 20.17
C CYS A 119 -17.41 15.37 20.29
N GLN A 120 -17.49 16.19 21.34
CA GLN A 120 -18.72 16.94 21.69
C GLN A 120 -19.11 18.03 20.67
N ASN A 121 -18.14 18.50 19.88
CA ASN A 121 -18.34 19.54 18.88
C ASN A 121 -18.73 18.97 17.51
N VAL A 122 -18.96 17.66 17.41
CA VAL A 122 -19.34 17.01 16.14
C VAL A 122 -20.73 16.40 16.27
N ALA A 123 -21.60 16.69 15.31
CA ALA A 123 -22.94 16.11 15.22
C ALA A 123 -23.14 15.43 13.86
N PHE A 124 -23.68 14.21 13.85
CA PHE A 124 -23.96 13.50 12.60
C PHE A 124 -25.38 13.80 12.14
N VAL A 125 -25.51 14.24 10.88
CA VAL A 125 -26.80 14.56 10.27
C VAL A 125 -26.95 13.82 8.95
N THR A 126 -28.19 13.53 8.56
CA THR A 126 -28.49 12.97 7.25
C THR A 126 -28.75 14.12 6.27
N ALA A 127 -28.01 14.15 5.16
CA ALA A 127 -28.20 15.14 4.11
C ALA A 127 -28.15 14.49 2.72
N ALA A 128 -29.01 14.97 1.81
CA ALA A 128 -29.03 14.48 0.43
C ALA A 128 -27.87 15.04 -0.41
N ASN A 129 -27.40 16.25 -0.08
CA ASN A 129 -26.29 16.92 -0.76
C ASN A 129 -25.69 18.02 0.13
N LYS A 130 -24.51 18.51 -0.27
CA LYS A 130 -23.72 19.48 0.50
C LYS A 130 -24.44 20.80 0.77
N ASN A 131 -25.29 21.24 -0.17
CA ASN A 131 -25.96 22.53 -0.08
C ASN A 131 -27.05 22.56 1.01
N VAL A 132 -27.44 21.40 1.53
CA VAL A 132 -28.45 21.28 2.60
C VAL A 132 -27.83 21.43 3.99
N LEU A 133 -26.52 21.18 4.16
CA LEU A 133 -25.85 21.24 5.47
C LEU A 133 -26.11 22.56 6.21
N PRO A 134 -25.99 23.75 5.60
CA PRO A 134 -26.26 25.02 6.30
C PRO A 134 -27.65 25.10 6.92
N ASN A 135 -28.66 24.46 6.32
CA ASN A 135 -30.03 24.46 6.81
C ASN A 135 -30.24 23.48 8.00
N LEU A 136 -29.28 22.59 8.24
CA LEU A 136 -29.32 21.57 9.30
C LEU A 136 -28.63 22.04 10.61
N CYS A 137 -28.26 23.31 10.68
CA CYS A 137 -27.66 23.91 11.88
C CYS A 137 -28.65 24.19 13.02
N SER A 138 -29.95 24.05 12.77
CA SER A 138 -30.98 24.21 13.82
C SER A 138 -30.78 23.17 14.93
N GLY A 139 -30.37 23.61 16.13
CA GLY A 139 -30.07 22.75 17.28
C GLY A 139 -28.62 22.26 17.36
N ASN A 140 -27.76 22.68 16.44
CA ASN A 140 -26.33 22.35 16.38
C ASN A 140 -25.45 23.62 16.37
N GLN A 141 -25.92 24.74 16.95
CA GLN A 141 -25.15 25.98 16.99
C GLN A 141 -23.77 25.75 17.65
N GLY A 142 -22.72 26.29 17.02
CA GLY A 142 -21.33 26.13 17.49
C GLY A 142 -20.75 24.72 17.33
N LYS A 143 -21.43 23.80 16.63
CA LYS A 143 -20.92 22.45 16.32
C LYS A 143 -20.60 22.30 14.84
N THR A 144 -19.70 21.38 14.54
CA THR A 144 -19.47 20.86 13.19
C THR A 144 -20.48 19.75 12.91
N ILE A 145 -21.38 19.97 11.96
CA ILE A 145 -22.25 18.90 11.46
C ILE A 145 -21.52 18.11 10.38
N GLN A 146 -21.68 16.78 10.39
CA GLN A 146 -21.07 15.87 9.42
C GLN A 146 -22.15 15.00 8.78
N ALA A 147 -22.10 14.87 7.46
CA ALA A 147 -23.04 14.05 6.69
C ALA A 147 -22.30 13.25 5.62
N LEU A 148 -22.59 11.95 5.52
CA LEU A 148 -22.08 11.13 4.43
C LEU A 148 -22.93 11.35 3.18
N ILE A 149 -22.35 11.98 2.17
CA ILE A 149 -23.00 12.26 0.89
C ILE A 149 -22.30 11.43 -0.18
N GLY A 150 -22.99 10.38 -0.63
CA GLY A 150 -22.37 9.34 -1.45
C GLY A 150 -21.26 8.64 -0.68
N ASP A 151 -20.02 8.85 -1.13
CA ASP A 151 -18.81 8.24 -0.58
C ASP A 151 -17.95 9.22 0.22
N THR A 152 -18.36 10.49 0.36
CA THR A 152 -17.57 11.52 1.04
C THR A 152 -18.28 12.00 2.30
N LEU A 153 -17.54 12.07 3.41
CA LEU A 153 -18.02 12.71 4.63
C LEU A 153 -17.82 14.22 4.50
N GLU A 154 -18.91 14.95 4.34
CA GLU A 154 -18.89 16.41 4.26
C GLU A 154 -19.09 17.00 5.66
N SER A 155 -18.27 17.98 6.00
CA SER A 155 -18.33 18.72 7.27
C SER A 155 -18.77 20.17 7.02
N TYR A 156 -19.57 20.72 7.93
CA TYR A 156 -19.96 22.13 7.93
C TYR A 156 -20.00 22.67 9.36
N ASP A 157 -19.34 23.80 9.58
CA ASP A 157 -19.32 24.46 10.89
C ASP A 157 -20.53 25.37 11.04
N CYS A 158 -21.40 25.06 12.00
CA CYS A 158 -22.56 25.88 12.28
C CYS A 158 -22.15 27.12 13.07
N PRO A 159 -22.59 28.32 12.65
CA PRO A 159 -22.33 29.54 13.41
C PRO A 159 -22.93 29.43 14.82
N ALA A 160 -22.21 30.00 15.79
CA ALA A 160 -22.63 30.11 17.18
C ALA A 160 -23.68 31.21 17.37
#